data_AF-A0A6N7QWC2-F1
#
_entry.id   AF-A0A6N7QWC2-F1
#
_cell.length_a   1.000
_cell.length_b   1.000
_cell.length_c   1.000
_cell.angle_alpha   90.00
_cell.angle_beta   90.00
_cell.angle_gamma   90.00
#
_symmetry.space_group_name_H-M   'P 1'
#
loop_
_entity.id
_entity.type
_entity.pdbx_description
1 polymer ?
#
loop_
_entity_poly.entity_id
_entity_poly.type
_entity_poly.pdbx_seq_one_letter_code
_entity_poly.pdbx_strand_id
1 'polypeptide(L)'
;MDDYISVIFEARAFHADLIFDQYGFSDLLVLNPSWVAQEHKKRPDIPFYPFSKQAILKASDDAFVDRNKHYRSFVKFLTENYEIDHEDADEIVSECVVDIKLGLNPPDLVSRLSERFEFTSFAEVQPFMDQVMGLFNNTREWILKGHTSMELRPQEDKHLQPLPGEKAVNKPSVTSKKIGRNDSCPCGSGKKYKKCCGK
;
A
#
# COMPACT_ATOMS: atom_id res chain seq x y z
N MET A 1 5.36 22.68 28.35
CA MET A 1 4.86 21.43 27.78
C MET A 1 3.39 21.69 27.55
N ASP A 2 2.92 21.64 26.31
CA ASP A 2 1.53 21.98 25.99
C ASP A 2 0.58 21.06 26.76
N ASP A 3 -0.58 21.59 27.15
CA ASP A 3 -1.55 20.93 28.04
C ASP A 3 -1.90 19.49 27.60
N TYR A 4 -2.02 19.28 26.27
CA TYR A 4 -2.33 17.97 25.70
C TYR A 4 -1.19 16.94 25.82
N ILE A 5 0.08 17.38 25.84
CA ILE A 5 1.23 16.45 26.00
C ILE A 5 1.24 15.86 27.40
N SER A 6 0.90 16.66 28.42
CA SER A 6 0.75 16.16 29.78
C SER A 6 -0.37 15.13 29.88
N VAL A 7 -1.51 15.37 29.23
CA VAL A 7 -2.61 14.39 29.19
C VAL A 7 -2.16 13.07 28.56
N ILE A 8 -1.47 13.11 27.42
CA ILE A 8 -0.95 11.90 26.76
C ILE A 8 0.07 11.17 27.64
N PHE A 9 0.96 11.92 28.30
CA PHE A 9 1.95 11.36 29.21
C PHE A 9 1.33 10.66 30.42
N GLU A 10 0.27 11.21 30.99
CA GLU A 10 -0.47 10.59 32.09
C GLU A 10 -1.26 9.37 31.61
N ALA A 11 -1.88 9.44 30.43
CA ALA A 11 -2.66 8.36 29.84
C ALA A 11 -1.85 7.07 29.65
N ARG A 12 -0.53 7.15 29.42
CA ARG A 12 0.35 5.97 29.28
C ARG A 12 0.28 5.00 30.46
N ALA A 13 -0.11 5.47 31.66
CA ALA A 13 -0.28 4.60 32.82
C ALA A 13 -1.44 3.60 32.65
N PHE A 14 -2.36 3.89 31.74
CA PHE A 14 -3.55 3.10 31.42
C PHE A 14 -3.50 2.46 30.04
N HIS A 15 -2.58 2.92 29.18
CA HIS A 15 -2.40 2.48 27.79
C HIS A 15 -0.99 1.91 27.60
N ALA A 16 -0.85 0.59 27.79
CA ALA A 16 0.44 -0.11 27.72
C ALA A 16 1.05 -0.12 26.30
N ASP A 17 0.23 0.16 25.31
CA ASP A 17 0.53 0.36 23.90
C ASP A 17 1.18 1.73 23.61
N LEU A 18 1.18 2.67 24.55
CA LEU A 18 1.78 3.99 24.37
C LEU A 18 3.21 4.06 24.89
N ILE A 19 4.18 4.11 23.97
CA ILE A 19 5.61 4.22 24.27
C ILE A 19 6.04 5.69 24.25
N PHE A 20 6.84 6.10 25.24
CA PHE A 20 7.46 7.42 25.30
C PHE A 20 8.97 7.29 25.44
N ASP A 21 9.71 7.74 24.43
CA ASP A 21 11.17 7.71 24.38
C ASP A 21 11.76 9.04 23.87
N GLN A 22 13.06 9.06 23.53
CA GLN A 22 13.73 10.26 23.02
C GLN A 22 13.21 10.78 21.68
N TYR A 23 12.41 9.98 20.95
CA TYR A 23 11.75 10.34 19.70
C TYR A 23 10.29 10.79 19.90
N GLY A 24 9.79 10.80 21.15
CA GLY A 24 8.45 11.25 21.51
C GLY A 24 7.50 10.10 21.81
N PHE A 25 6.21 10.30 21.55
CA PHE A 25 5.19 9.27 21.73
C PHE A 25 5.06 8.42 20.48
N SER A 26 4.90 7.12 20.67
CA SER A 26 4.64 6.16 19.61
C SER A 26 3.76 5.03 20.11
N ASP A 27 3.06 4.40 19.17
CA ASP A 27 2.35 3.14 19.41
C ASP A 27 3.37 1.99 19.53
N LEU A 28 3.06 0.98 20.32
CA LEU A 28 3.90 -0.20 20.56
C LEU A 28 4.25 -0.95 19.27
N LEU A 29 3.39 -0.89 18.26
CA LEU A 29 3.66 -1.47 16.95
C LEU A 29 4.76 -0.72 16.20
N VAL A 30 5.12 0.51 16.57
CA VAL A 30 6.26 1.25 16.00
C VAL A 30 7.56 0.71 16.60
N LEU A 31 8.02 -0.45 16.13
CA LEU A 31 9.19 -1.14 16.68
C LEU A 31 10.51 -0.35 16.57
N ASN A 32 10.60 0.60 15.64
CA ASN A 32 11.77 1.45 15.46
C ASN A 32 11.38 2.94 15.24
N PRO A 33 11.05 3.68 16.33
CA PRO A 33 10.68 5.10 16.24
C PRO A 33 11.80 5.95 15.64
N SER A 34 13.07 5.57 15.86
CA SER A 34 14.23 6.27 15.33
C SER A 34 14.27 6.26 13.80
N TRP A 35 13.93 5.12 13.18
CA TRP A 35 13.89 4.97 11.73
C TRP A 35 12.75 5.78 11.13
N VAL A 36 11.56 5.72 11.72
CA VAL A 36 10.40 6.53 11.29
C VAL A 36 10.74 8.02 11.33
N ALA A 37 11.32 8.49 12.43
CA ALA A 37 11.75 9.88 12.57
C ALA A 37 12.81 10.29 11.53
N GLN A 38 13.73 9.38 11.17
CA GLN A 38 14.72 9.62 10.11
C GLN A 38 14.06 9.70 8.72
N GLU A 39 13.12 8.81 8.40
CA GLU A 39 12.38 8.84 7.14
C GLU A 39 11.53 10.11 6.98
N HIS A 40 10.97 10.63 8.08
CA HIS A 40 10.26 11.92 8.08
C HIS A 40 11.19 13.08 7.74
N LYS A 41 12.42 13.08 8.27
CA LYS A 41 13.43 14.12 7.99
C LYS A 41 13.87 14.14 6.52
N LYS A 42 13.84 12.99 5.83
CA LYS A 42 14.11 12.91 4.38
C LYS A 42 13.03 13.57 3.53
N ARG A 43 11.84 13.83 4.10
CA ARG A 43 10.66 14.36 3.40
C ARG A 43 10.16 15.64 4.10
N PRO A 44 10.96 16.72 4.17
CA PRO A 44 10.58 17.92 4.92
C PRO A 44 9.33 18.61 4.34
N ASP A 45 9.13 18.53 3.02
CA ASP A 45 8.06 19.24 2.31
C ASP A 45 6.72 18.48 2.28
N ILE A 46 6.68 17.26 2.80
CA ILE A 46 5.46 16.46 2.87
C ILE A 46 4.83 16.65 4.26
N PRO A 47 3.64 17.27 4.39
CA PRO A 47 2.95 17.36 5.67
C PRO A 47 2.39 15.99 6.08
N PHE A 48 2.05 15.84 7.37
CA PHE A 48 1.26 14.69 7.81
C PHE A 48 -0.08 14.61 7.10
N TYR A 49 -0.56 13.39 6.87
CA TYR A 49 -1.85 13.18 6.22
C TYR A 49 -2.96 13.84 7.07
N PRO A 50 -3.85 14.66 6.48
CA PRO A 50 -4.81 15.46 7.22
C PRO A 50 -6.04 14.63 7.60
N PHE A 51 -5.90 13.75 8.58
CA PHE A 51 -7.04 12.95 9.07
C PHE A 51 -8.14 13.82 9.66
N SER A 52 -9.40 13.48 9.36
CA SER A 52 -10.54 14.10 10.04
C SER A 52 -10.64 13.60 11.48
N LYS A 53 -11.25 14.39 12.36
CA LYS A 53 -11.55 13.96 13.74
C LYS A 53 -12.33 12.63 13.77
N GLN A 54 -13.27 12.46 12.85
CA GLN A 54 -14.05 11.21 12.75
C GLN A 54 -13.18 10.01 12.34
N ALA A 55 -12.21 10.20 11.45
CA ALA A 55 -11.27 9.15 11.09
C ALA A 55 -10.40 8.74 12.29
N ILE A 56 -9.93 9.72 13.07
CA ILE A 56 -9.14 9.46 14.29
C ILE A 56 -9.99 8.72 15.33
N LEU A 57 -11.24 9.14 15.57
CA LEU A 57 -12.14 8.46 16.50
C LEU A 57 -12.50 7.04 16.06
N LYS A 58 -12.55 6.78 14.75
CA LYS A 58 -12.75 5.41 14.25
C LYS A 58 -11.49 4.56 14.47
N ALA A 59 -10.31 5.18 14.36
CA ALA A 59 -9.04 4.51 14.53
C ALA A 59 -8.66 4.24 15.99
N SER A 60 -9.44 4.74 16.97
CA SER A 60 -9.23 4.45 18.39
C SER A 60 -9.89 3.15 18.85
N ASP A 61 -10.50 2.39 17.93
CA ASP A 61 -10.96 1.03 18.21
C ASP A 61 -9.76 0.09 18.15
N ASP A 62 -9.54 -0.71 19.20
CA ASP A 62 -8.39 -1.62 19.31
C ASP A 62 -8.32 -2.63 18.15
N ALA A 63 -9.47 -2.95 17.53
CA ALA A 63 -9.55 -3.84 16.35
C ALA A 63 -9.51 -3.07 15.02
N PHE A 64 -9.17 -1.78 15.04
CA PHE A 64 -9.18 -0.97 13.83
C PHE A 64 -8.06 -1.37 12.85
N VAL A 65 -8.49 -1.76 11.66
CA VAL A 65 -7.67 -1.79 10.46
C VAL A 65 -8.42 -1.07 9.34
N ASP A 66 -7.68 -0.29 8.54
CA ASP A 66 -8.23 0.36 7.36
C ASP A 66 -8.46 -0.69 6.25
N ARG A 67 -9.63 -1.32 6.29
CA ARG A 67 -10.09 -2.30 5.29
C ARG A 67 -10.47 -1.60 3.99
N ASN A 68 -9.52 -0.96 3.31
CA ASN A 68 -9.74 -0.27 2.05
C ASN A 68 -10.07 -1.27 0.90
N LYS A 69 -10.28 -0.76 -0.32
CA LYS A 69 -10.67 -1.61 -1.47
C LYS A 69 -9.64 -2.69 -1.82
N HIS A 70 -8.35 -2.43 -1.61
CA HIS A 70 -7.26 -3.37 -1.90
C HIS A 70 -7.12 -4.42 -0.81
N TYR A 71 -7.29 -4.02 0.45
CA TYR A 71 -7.42 -4.96 1.57
C TYR A 71 -8.55 -5.97 1.31
N ARG A 72 -9.76 -5.48 1.02
CA ARG A 72 -10.93 -6.36 0.77
C ARG A 72 -10.76 -7.22 -0.48
N SER A 73 -10.09 -6.70 -1.51
CA SER A 73 -9.73 -7.47 -2.70
C SER A 73 -8.81 -8.63 -2.34
N PHE A 74 -7.84 -8.42 -1.46
CA PHE A 74 -6.90 -9.46 -1.06
C PHE A 74 -7.58 -10.53 -0.20
N VAL A 75 -8.39 -10.13 0.80
CA VAL A 75 -9.20 -11.08 1.59
C VAL A 75 -10.06 -11.94 0.67
N LYS A 76 -10.79 -11.29 -0.26
CA LYS A 76 -11.60 -11.99 -1.25
C LYS A 76 -10.78 -12.98 -2.09
N PHE A 77 -9.62 -12.53 -2.60
CA PHE A 77 -8.73 -13.38 -3.37
C PHE A 77 -8.30 -14.62 -2.58
N LEU A 78 -7.94 -14.47 -1.30
CA LEU A 78 -7.57 -15.63 -0.46
C LEU A 78 -8.75 -16.60 -0.33
N THR A 79 -9.94 -16.11 0.03
CA THR A 79 -11.13 -16.94 0.22
C THR A 79 -11.65 -17.62 -1.05
N GLU A 80 -11.36 -17.06 -2.24
CA GLU A 80 -11.81 -17.63 -3.52
C GLU A 80 -10.81 -18.63 -4.12
N ASN A 81 -9.54 -18.58 -3.72
CA ASN A 81 -8.46 -19.37 -4.35
C ASN A 81 -7.81 -20.38 -3.40
N TYR A 82 -8.07 -20.28 -2.09
CA TYR A 82 -7.51 -21.17 -1.07
C TYR A 82 -8.61 -21.66 -0.13
N GLU A 83 -8.41 -22.84 0.46
CA GLU A 83 -9.30 -23.40 1.49
C GLU A 83 -9.04 -22.72 2.84
N ILE A 84 -9.52 -21.48 2.96
CA ILE A 84 -9.39 -20.63 4.15
C ILE A 84 -10.72 -19.91 4.38
N ASP A 85 -11.13 -19.75 5.63
CA ASP A 85 -12.33 -18.98 5.94
C ASP A 85 -12.05 -17.45 5.88
N HIS A 86 -13.13 -16.68 5.96
CA HIS A 86 -13.03 -15.22 5.86
C HIS A 86 -12.33 -14.60 7.07
N GLU A 87 -12.46 -15.17 8.27
CA GLU A 87 -11.87 -14.63 9.49
C GLU A 87 -10.34 -14.79 9.44
N ASP A 88 -9.88 -15.99 9.14
CA ASP A 88 -8.45 -16.28 8.94
C ASP A 88 -7.86 -15.44 7.79
N ALA A 89 -8.58 -15.29 6.68
CA ALA A 89 -8.13 -14.44 5.57
C ALA A 89 -8.05 -12.95 5.95
N ASP A 90 -9.00 -12.42 6.74
CA ASP A 90 -8.98 -11.04 7.24
C ASP A 90 -7.79 -10.83 8.18
N GLU A 91 -7.52 -11.79 9.09
CA GLU A 91 -6.37 -11.75 9.99
C GLU A 91 -5.04 -11.75 9.22
N ILE A 92 -4.87 -12.64 8.23
CA ILE A 92 -3.66 -12.69 7.40
C ILE A 92 -3.40 -11.36 6.69
N VAL A 93 -4.43 -10.75 6.09
CA VAL A 93 -4.27 -9.47 5.38
C VAL A 93 -4.05 -8.32 6.39
N SER A 94 -4.63 -8.41 7.58
CA SER A 94 -4.37 -7.47 8.70
C SER A 94 -2.90 -7.52 9.14
N GLU A 95 -2.34 -8.71 9.32
CA GLU A 95 -0.91 -8.89 9.61
C GLU A 95 -0.04 -8.29 8.51
N CYS A 96 -0.40 -8.50 7.24
CA CYS A 96 0.32 -7.90 6.12
C CYS A 96 0.33 -6.36 6.19
N VAL A 97 -0.78 -5.73 6.62
CA VAL A 97 -0.83 -4.27 6.84
C VAL A 97 0.15 -3.84 7.93
N VAL A 98 0.29 -4.62 9.01
CA VAL A 98 1.27 -4.36 10.07
C VAL A 98 2.69 -4.50 9.54
N ASP A 99 2.98 -5.59 8.82
CA ASP A 99 4.30 -5.83 8.20
C ASP A 99 4.71 -4.70 7.26
N ILE A 100 3.77 -4.20 6.43
CA ILE A 100 4.01 -3.04 5.56
C ILE A 100 4.37 -1.80 6.38
N LYS A 101 3.62 -1.51 7.45
CA LYS A 101 3.91 -0.36 8.33
C LYS A 101 5.26 -0.47 9.04
N LEU A 102 5.72 -1.70 9.29
CA LEU A 102 7.04 -2.03 9.81
C LEU A 102 8.16 -1.94 8.76
N GLY A 103 7.83 -1.69 7.50
CA GLY A 103 8.79 -1.49 6.40
C GLY A 103 9.11 -2.75 5.60
N LEU A 104 8.35 -3.82 5.76
CA LEU A 104 8.54 -5.04 5.00
C LEU A 104 8.13 -4.80 3.53
N ASN A 105 9.02 -5.15 2.59
CA ASN A 105 8.81 -4.87 1.17
C ASN A 105 7.96 -5.98 0.50
N PRO A 106 7.41 -5.75 -0.71
CA PRO A 106 6.53 -6.73 -1.36
C PRO A 106 7.16 -8.12 -1.59
N PRO A 107 8.42 -8.25 -2.07
CA PRO A 107 9.09 -9.56 -2.12
C PRO A 107 9.15 -10.28 -0.77
N ASP A 108 9.50 -9.58 0.31
CA ASP A 108 9.59 -10.16 1.65
C ASP A 108 8.20 -10.56 2.19
N LEU A 109 7.16 -9.78 1.89
CA LEU A 109 5.76 -10.15 2.18
C LEU A 109 5.36 -11.45 1.48
N VAL A 110 5.66 -11.58 0.19
CA VAL A 110 5.39 -12.81 -0.57
C VAL A 110 6.17 -13.98 0.03
N SER A 111 7.44 -13.78 0.40
CA SER A 111 8.24 -14.81 1.07
C SER A 111 7.61 -15.25 2.38
N ARG A 112 7.16 -14.33 3.24
CA ARG A 112 6.47 -14.68 4.48
C ARG A 112 5.17 -15.43 4.20
N LEU A 113 4.38 -14.98 3.23
CA LEU A 113 3.12 -15.62 2.89
C LEU A 113 3.32 -17.02 2.27
N SER A 114 4.48 -17.28 1.65
CA SER A 114 4.83 -18.61 1.14
C SER A 114 5.02 -19.67 2.25
N GLU A 115 5.20 -19.26 3.51
CA GLU A 115 5.20 -20.17 4.66
C GLU A 115 3.80 -20.70 4.99
N ARG A 116 2.74 -20.01 4.54
CA ARG A 116 1.33 -20.35 4.76
C ARG A 116 0.65 -20.87 3.50
N PHE A 117 1.06 -20.40 2.33
CA PHE A 117 0.49 -20.74 1.04
C PHE A 117 1.55 -21.36 0.13
N GLU A 118 1.35 -22.61 -0.27
CA GLU A 118 2.25 -23.28 -1.21
C GLU A 118 2.03 -22.76 -2.63
N PHE A 119 3.13 -22.37 -3.29
CA PHE A 119 3.14 -22.01 -4.71
C PHE A 119 3.87 -23.09 -5.51
N THR A 120 3.21 -23.69 -6.49
CA THR A 120 3.79 -24.74 -7.33
C THR A 120 4.32 -24.21 -8.66
N SER A 121 3.96 -22.98 -9.02
CA SER A 121 4.43 -22.35 -10.26
C SER A 121 4.51 -20.82 -10.19
N PHE A 122 5.33 -20.22 -11.06
CA PHE A 122 5.40 -18.76 -11.20
C PHE A 122 4.04 -18.13 -11.59
N ALA A 123 3.21 -18.87 -12.33
CA ALA A 123 1.87 -18.42 -12.71
C ALA A 123 0.93 -18.23 -11.51
N GLU A 124 1.16 -18.97 -10.41
CA GLU A 124 0.42 -18.83 -9.16
C GLU A 124 0.95 -17.68 -8.30
N VAL A 125 2.24 -17.38 -8.40
CA VAL A 125 2.88 -16.27 -7.67
C VAL A 125 2.40 -14.92 -8.21
N GLN A 126 2.17 -14.78 -9.52
CA GLN A 126 1.86 -13.47 -10.11
C GLN A 126 0.54 -12.85 -9.60
N PRO A 127 -0.62 -13.55 -9.59
CA PRO A 127 -1.85 -12.99 -9.03
C PRO A 127 -1.73 -12.64 -7.55
N PHE A 128 -0.94 -13.42 -6.82
CA PHE A 128 -0.66 -13.19 -5.40
C PHE A 128 0.16 -11.90 -5.20
N MET A 129 1.23 -11.74 -5.99
CA MET A 129 2.06 -10.53 -6.03
C MET A 129 1.23 -9.29 -6.40
N ASP A 130 0.27 -9.41 -7.31
CA ASP A 130 -0.62 -8.30 -7.67
C ASP A 130 -1.48 -7.84 -6.47
N GLN A 131 -1.97 -8.78 -5.63
CA GLN A 131 -2.68 -8.42 -4.39
C GLN A 131 -1.75 -7.77 -3.36
N VAL A 132 -0.55 -8.32 -3.16
CA VAL A 132 0.46 -7.76 -2.25
C VAL A 132 0.83 -6.34 -2.67
N MET A 133 1.10 -6.12 -3.95
CA MET A 133 1.40 -4.80 -4.50
C MET A 133 0.21 -3.84 -4.36
N GLY A 134 -1.01 -4.32 -4.58
CA GLY A 134 -2.22 -3.54 -4.38
C GLY A 134 -2.37 -3.07 -2.93
N LEU A 135 -2.16 -3.98 -1.98
CA LEU A 135 -2.18 -3.68 -0.55
C LEU A 135 -1.07 -2.70 -0.18
N PHE A 136 0.18 -3.03 -0.47
CA PHE A 136 1.38 -2.22 -0.17
C PHE A 136 1.20 -0.77 -0.62
N ASN A 137 0.86 -0.57 -1.90
CA ASN A 137 0.77 0.77 -2.47
C ASN A 137 -0.36 1.63 -1.89
N ASN A 138 -1.36 1.02 -1.25
CA ASN A 138 -2.55 1.69 -0.73
C ASN A 138 -2.68 1.58 0.79
N THR A 139 -1.68 1.04 1.47
CA THR A 139 -1.58 1.06 2.93
C THR A 139 -0.94 2.38 3.36
N ARG A 140 -1.49 3.00 4.40
CA ARG A 140 -0.89 4.18 5.02
C ARG A 140 0.27 3.78 5.91
N GLU A 141 1.42 4.38 5.69
CA GLU A 141 2.66 4.01 6.37
C GLU A 141 3.12 5.11 7.33
N TRP A 142 3.72 4.72 8.45
CA TRP A 142 4.27 5.68 9.41
C TRP A 142 5.38 6.50 8.78
N ILE A 143 6.29 5.87 8.04
CA ILE A 143 7.42 6.56 7.37
C ILE A 143 6.97 7.59 6.34
N LEU A 144 5.75 7.43 5.80
CA LEU A 144 5.12 8.34 4.85
C LEU A 144 4.19 9.34 5.54
N LYS A 145 4.35 9.57 6.85
CA LYS A 145 3.55 10.51 7.64
C LYS A 145 2.03 10.27 7.52
N GLY A 146 1.64 9.00 7.40
CA GLY A 146 0.25 8.58 7.24
C GLY A 146 -0.30 8.65 5.81
N HIS A 147 0.51 8.97 4.81
CA HIS A 147 0.14 8.83 3.40
C HIS A 147 0.33 7.39 2.92
N THR A 148 -0.35 7.05 1.83
CA THR A 148 -0.05 5.86 1.03
C THR A 148 1.02 6.16 -0.01
N SER A 149 1.76 5.15 -0.45
CA SER A 149 2.68 5.29 -1.60
C SER A 149 1.95 5.87 -2.83
N MET A 150 0.72 5.41 -3.11
CA MET A 150 -0.14 5.89 -4.20
C MET A 150 -0.43 7.40 -4.16
N GLU A 151 -0.64 7.97 -2.98
CA GLU A 151 -0.90 9.41 -2.80
C GLU A 151 0.34 10.26 -3.07
N LEU A 152 1.53 9.73 -2.79
CA LEU A 152 2.80 10.45 -2.93
C LEU A 152 3.48 10.30 -4.30
N ARG A 153 3.13 9.27 -5.09
CA ARG A 153 3.72 9.06 -6.43
C ARG A 153 3.78 10.30 -7.32
N PRO A 154 2.75 11.16 -7.40
CA PRO A 154 2.82 12.37 -8.25
C PRO A 154 3.87 13.38 -7.81
N GLN A 155 4.29 13.37 -6.54
CA GLN A 155 5.38 14.21 -6.04
C GLN A 155 6.75 13.57 -6.33
N GLU A 156 6.86 12.24 -6.18
CA GLU A 156 8.09 11.50 -6.45
C GLU A 156 8.44 11.46 -7.95
N ASP A 157 7.45 11.33 -8.83
CA ASP A 157 7.61 11.38 -10.29
C ASP A 157 8.24 12.69 -10.79
N LYS A 158 8.13 13.79 -10.04
CA LYS A 158 8.76 15.07 -10.39
C LYS A 158 10.27 15.08 -10.10
N HIS A 159 10.73 14.17 -9.24
CA HIS A 159 12.12 14.08 -8.78
C HIS A 159 12.83 12.82 -9.29
N LEU A 160 12.12 11.86 -9.88
CA LEU A 160 12.71 10.71 -10.55
C LEU A 160 13.43 11.16 -11.82
N GLN A 161 14.76 11.06 -11.81
CA GLN A 161 15.53 11.04 -13.06
C GLN A 161 15.32 9.68 -13.74
N PRO A 162 15.16 9.63 -15.08
CA PRO A 162 15.13 8.36 -15.79
C PRO A 162 16.39 7.55 -15.47
N LEU A 163 16.23 6.24 -15.29
CA LEU A 163 17.36 5.33 -15.10
C LEU A 163 18.36 5.51 -16.27
N PRO A 164 19.68 5.66 -16.00
CA PRO A 164 20.67 5.79 -17.06
C PRO A 164 20.74 4.48 -17.85
N GLY A 165 20.12 4.45 -19.04
CA GLY A 165 20.10 3.28 -19.93
C GLY A 165 18.74 2.95 -20.52
N GLU A 166 17.65 3.51 -19.98
CA GLU A 166 16.33 3.39 -20.61
C GLU A 166 16.19 4.48 -21.67
N LYS A 167 16.35 4.11 -22.95
CA LYS A 167 15.81 4.93 -24.04
C LYS A 167 14.36 5.24 -23.69
N ALA A 168 14.02 6.53 -23.61
CA ALA A 168 12.69 7.02 -23.34
C ALA A 168 11.65 6.23 -24.17
N VAL A 169 11.03 5.23 -23.54
CA VAL A 169 9.80 4.65 -24.07
C VAL A 169 8.78 5.74 -23.83
N ASN A 170 8.39 6.40 -24.92
CA ASN A 170 7.30 7.35 -24.92
C ASN A 170 6.15 6.76 -24.10
N LYS A 171 5.87 7.33 -22.92
CA LYS A 171 4.63 7.07 -22.20
C LYS A 171 3.51 7.29 -23.23
N PRO A 172 2.64 6.31 -23.53
CA PRO A 172 1.51 6.58 -24.38
C PRO A 172 0.62 7.57 -23.62
N SER A 173 0.73 8.85 -24.00
CA SER A 173 -0.27 9.86 -23.72
C SER A 173 -1.62 9.26 -24.10
N VAL A 174 -2.51 9.09 -23.12
CA VAL A 174 -3.91 8.71 -23.35
C VAL A 174 -4.63 9.92 -23.93
N THR A 175 -4.26 10.30 -25.14
CA THR A 175 -5.19 10.84 -26.12
C THR A 175 -5.68 9.64 -26.89
N SER A 176 -6.80 9.06 -26.45
CA SER A 176 -7.51 8.03 -27.19
C SER A 176 -7.96 8.62 -28.53
N LYS A 177 -7.09 8.55 -29.54
CA LYS A 177 -7.49 8.66 -30.94
C LYS A 177 -8.53 7.56 -31.14
N LYS A 178 -9.80 7.93 -31.32
CA LYS A 178 -10.87 7.00 -31.68
C LYS A 178 -10.45 6.26 -32.94
N ILE A 179 -10.08 4.98 -32.81
CA ILE A 179 -9.76 4.11 -33.95
C ILE A 179 -11.05 3.91 -34.74
N GLY A 180 -11.05 4.29 -36.02
CA GLY A 180 -12.20 4.12 -36.89
C GLY A 180 -12.46 2.62 -37.15
N ARG A 181 -13.73 2.20 -37.20
CA ARG A 181 -14.11 0.79 -37.46
C ARG A 181 -13.47 0.19 -38.72
N ASN A 182 -13.13 1.01 -39.71
CA ASN A 182 -12.52 0.57 -40.98
C ASN A 182 -10.99 0.69 -41.01
N ASP A 183 -10.35 1.23 -39.97
CA ASP A 183 -8.89 1.40 -39.90
C ASP A 183 -8.19 0.07 -39.65
N SER A 184 -6.88 0.00 -39.92
CA SER A 184 -6.05 -1.16 -39.61
C SER A 184 -6.05 -1.45 -38.10
N CYS A 185 -6.18 -2.73 -37.75
CA CYS A 185 -6.29 -3.15 -36.36
C CYS A 185 -4.92 -3.06 -35.65
N PRO A 186 -4.85 -2.43 -34.45
CA PRO A 186 -3.57 -2.19 -33.78
C PRO A 186 -2.91 -3.46 -33.19
N CYS A 187 -3.60 -4.60 -33.18
CA CYS A 187 -3.04 -5.87 -32.71
C CYS A 187 -2.07 -6.54 -33.71
N GLY A 188 -1.74 -5.88 -34.82
CA GLY A 188 -0.78 -6.41 -35.81
C GLY A 188 -1.33 -7.50 -36.73
N SER A 189 -2.64 -7.78 -36.69
CA SER A 189 -3.27 -8.86 -37.48
C SER A 189 -3.38 -8.59 -38.99
N GLY A 190 -3.06 -7.38 -39.45
CA GLY A 190 -3.24 -6.94 -40.84
C GLY A 190 -4.71 -6.74 -41.27
N LYS A 191 -5.68 -6.96 -40.38
CA LYS A 191 -7.13 -6.85 -40.66
C LYS A 191 -7.66 -5.46 -40.27
N LYS A 192 -8.81 -5.06 -40.83
CA LYS A 192 -9.55 -3.86 -40.36
C LYS A 192 -10.11 -4.07 -38.95
N TYR A 193 -10.17 -3.03 -38.13
CA TYR A 193 -10.55 -3.08 -36.70
C TYR A 193 -11.88 -3.80 -36.46
N LYS A 194 -12.94 -3.49 -37.22
CA LYS A 194 -14.26 -4.16 -37.12
C LYS A 194 -14.27 -5.67 -37.42
N LYS A 195 -13.21 -6.19 -38.04
CA LYS A 195 -13.06 -7.61 -38.39
C LYS A 195 -12.06 -8.34 -37.48
N CYS A 196 -11.53 -7.67 -36.45
CA CYS A 196 -10.55 -8.23 -35.53
C CYS A 196 -10.89 -7.88 -34.08
N CYS A 197 -10.26 -6.86 -33.49
CA CYS A 197 -10.48 -6.49 -32.08
C CYS A 197 -11.77 -5.69 -31.82
N GLY A 198 -12.41 -5.14 -32.85
CA GLY A 198 -13.65 -4.37 -32.76
C GLY A 198 -14.91 -5.18 -33.10
N LYS A 199 -14.91 -6.48 -32.78
CA LYS A 199 -16.10 -7.35 -32.84
C LYS A 199 -16.98 -7.14 -31.62
#